data_AF-A0A2N6NFC0-F1
#
_entry.id   AF-A0A2N6NFC0-F1
#
_cell.length_a   1.000
_cell.length_b   1.000
_cell.length_c   1.000
_cell.angle_alpha   90.00
_cell.angle_beta   90.00
_cell.angle_gamma   90.00
#
_symmetry.space_group_name_H-M   'P 1'
#
loop_
_entity.id
_entity.type
_entity.pdbx_description
1 polymer ?
#
loop_
_entity_poly.entity_id
_entity_poly.type
_entity_poly.pdbx_seq_one_letter_code
_entity_poly.pdbx_strand_id
1 'polypeptide(L)'
;MASIFRTLTLSASALTSRALFAAPSSFLGAGVLSPFSRLLPTTPSQQQQQVRGMKVHSSVKKRCEHCKVVRRKAGKRHNGYLYIICKANPRHKQRQG
;
A
#
# COMPACT_ATOMS: atom_id res chain seq x y z
N MET A 1 -41.68 -37.03 -15.91
CA MET A 1 -42.61 -36.00 -16.43
C MET A 1 -42.42 -34.75 -15.57
N ALA A 2 -41.96 -33.59 -16.00
CA ALA A 2 -41.54 -33.08 -17.30
C ALA A 2 -40.42 -32.06 -17.06
N SER A 3 -39.51 -31.99 -18.03
CA SER A 3 -38.35 -31.12 -18.12
C SER A 3 -38.78 -29.69 -18.43
N ILE A 4 -38.18 -28.67 -17.80
CA ILE A 4 -38.24 -27.29 -18.33
C ILE A 4 -36.83 -26.71 -18.29
N PHE A 5 -36.11 -26.97 -19.38
CA PHE A 5 -34.90 -26.25 -19.76
C PHE A 5 -35.29 -24.81 -20.11
N ARG A 6 -34.72 -23.82 -19.43
CA ARG A 6 -34.85 -22.41 -19.81
C ARG A 6 -33.68 -22.03 -20.72
N THR A 7 -34.05 -21.65 -21.92
CA THR A 7 -33.21 -21.32 -23.07
C THR A 7 -32.36 -20.06 -22.85
N LEU A 8 -31.14 -20.14 -23.39
CA LEU A 8 -30.17 -19.06 -23.55
C LEU A 8 -30.69 -17.98 -24.52
N THR A 9 -30.43 -16.71 -24.20
CA THR A 9 -30.49 -15.61 -25.19
C THR A 9 -29.15 -14.88 -25.23
N LEU A 10 -28.47 -15.05 -26.36
CA LEU A 10 -27.30 -14.30 -26.82
C LEU A 10 -27.78 -12.94 -27.37
N SER A 11 -27.09 -11.84 -27.04
CA SER A 11 -27.12 -10.64 -27.88
C SER A 11 -25.85 -9.82 -27.70
N ALA A 12 -25.43 -9.23 -28.82
CA ALA A 12 -24.06 -8.94 -29.20
C ALA A 12 -23.49 -7.60 -28.71
N SER A 13 -22.15 -7.59 -28.71
CA SER A 13 -21.17 -6.50 -28.79
C SER A 13 -21.62 -5.07 -29.10
N ALA A 14 -21.01 -4.12 -28.40
CA ALA A 14 -20.58 -2.85 -29.00
C ALA A 14 -19.23 -2.41 -28.42
N LEU A 15 -18.24 -2.28 -29.30
CA LEU A 15 -16.96 -1.63 -29.05
C LEU A 15 -17.19 -0.12 -28.93
N THR A 16 -16.63 0.53 -27.90
CA THR A 16 -16.42 1.98 -27.91
C THR A 16 -15.07 2.35 -27.29
N SER A 17 -14.14 2.58 -28.20
CA SER A 17 -13.27 3.77 -28.27
C SER A 17 -12.31 4.08 -27.12
N ARG A 18 -11.03 3.79 -27.41
CA ARG A 18 -9.81 4.43 -26.90
C ARG A 18 -10.02 5.91 -26.56
N ALA A 19 -9.86 6.28 -25.29
CA ALA A 19 -9.55 7.65 -24.90
C ALA A 19 -8.04 7.77 -24.70
N LEU A 20 -7.48 8.72 -25.43
CA LEU A 20 -6.06 8.97 -25.62
C LEU A 20 -5.40 9.52 -24.35
N PHE A 21 -4.18 9.06 -24.09
CA PHE A 21 -3.26 9.61 -23.12
C PHE A 21 -3.04 11.11 -23.37
N ALA A 22 -3.40 11.95 -22.40
CA ALA A 22 -2.93 13.33 -22.33
C ALA A 22 -1.62 13.35 -21.53
N ALA A 23 -0.50 13.55 -22.21
CA ALA A 23 0.80 13.80 -21.60
C ALA A 23 0.87 15.26 -21.12
N PRO A 24 1.30 15.56 -19.89
CA PRO A 24 1.66 16.91 -19.52
C PRO A 24 3.08 17.23 -20.02
N SER A 25 3.15 17.97 -21.13
CA SER A 25 4.16 19.01 -21.35
C SER A 25 4.15 19.96 -20.14
N SER A 26 5.24 20.34 -19.49
CA SER A 26 6.38 21.05 -20.10
C SER A 26 7.49 21.11 -19.05
N PHE A 27 8.66 20.59 -19.39
CA PHE A 27 9.91 20.95 -18.73
C PHE A 27 10.42 22.24 -19.37
N LEU A 28 10.40 23.35 -18.64
CA LEU A 28 11.26 24.49 -18.90
C LEU A 28 11.78 25.00 -17.57
N GLY A 29 13.05 24.67 -17.30
CA GLY A 29 13.83 25.31 -16.27
C GLY A 29 14.31 26.68 -16.73
N ALA A 30 14.40 27.61 -15.79
CA ALA A 30 15.37 28.71 -15.73
C ALA A 30 15.03 29.52 -14.47
N GLY A 31 15.98 29.70 -13.55
CA GLY A 31 15.69 30.54 -12.39
C GLY A 31 16.73 30.57 -11.28
N VAL A 32 17.84 31.29 -11.55
CA VAL A 32 18.59 32.13 -10.60
C VAL A 32 19.50 31.44 -9.57
N LEU A 33 20.80 31.56 -9.83
CA LEU A 33 21.89 31.45 -8.87
C LEU A 33 21.69 32.50 -7.75
N SER A 34 21.41 32.06 -6.52
CA SER A 34 21.41 32.92 -5.34
C SER A 34 22.60 32.57 -4.43
N PRO A 35 23.59 33.47 -4.28
CA PRO A 35 24.67 33.32 -3.31
C PRO A 35 24.24 33.97 -2.00
N PHE A 36 23.27 33.39 -1.30
CA PHE A 36 22.91 33.85 0.03
C PHE A 36 23.42 32.84 1.06
N SER A 37 24.62 33.14 1.55
CA SER A 37 25.24 32.54 2.73
C SER A 37 24.29 32.67 3.93
N ARG A 38 23.51 31.62 4.20
CA ARG A 38 22.68 31.53 5.39
C ARG A 38 23.53 31.02 6.55
N LEU A 39 23.85 31.89 7.50
CA LEU A 39 24.29 31.49 8.84
C LEU A 39 23.18 30.67 9.47
N LEU A 40 23.41 29.35 9.60
CA LEU A 40 22.42 28.39 10.06
C LEU A 40 22.38 28.39 11.60
N PRO A 41 21.23 28.68 12.24
CA PRO A 41 21.08 28.44 13.66
C PRO A 41 21.11 26.93 13.92
N THR A 42 22.02 26.47 14.77
CA THR A 42 22.09 25.10 15.30
C THR A 42 20.90 24.86 16.22
N THR A 43 19.74 24.62 15.62
CA THR A 43 18.60 24.05 16.33
C THR A 43 19.01 22.66 16.84
N PRO A 44 18.81 22.32 18.13
CA PRO A 44 18.97 20.96 18.59
C PRO A 44 17.93 20.12 17.86
N SER A 45 18.40 19.36 16.87
CA SER A 45 17.61 18.40 16.12
C SER A 45 17.13 17.33 17.08
N GLN A 46 15.93 17.54 17.63
CA GLN A 46 15.12 16.50 18.26
C GLN A 46 14.96 15.39 17.23
N GLN A 47 15.83 14.38 17.30
CA GLN A 47 15.79 13.19 16.46
C GLN A 47 14.55 12.39 16.83
N GLN A 48 13.39 12.80 16.32
CA GLN A 48 12.17 12.02 16.38
C GLN A 48 12.44 10.72 15.63
N GLN A 49 12.63 9.63 16.40
CA GLN A 49 12.78 8.30 15.87
C GLN A 49 11.54 7.97 15.03
N GLN A 50 11.71 7.98 13.71
CA GLN A 50 10.69 7.63 12.75
C GLN A 50 10.13 6.25 13.14
N VAL A 51 8.94 6.20 13.73
CA VAL A 51 8.27 4.94 14.05
C VAL A 51 7.84 4.35 12.71
N ARG A 52 8.76 3.58 12.12
CA ARG A 52 8.52 2.83 10.89
C ARG A 52 7.23 2.04 11.09
N GLY A 53 6.27 2.22 10.19
CA GLY A 53 4.96 1.56 10.23
C GLY A 53 5.05 0.04 10.10
N MET A 54 4.01 -0.59 9.54
CA MET A 54 3.96 -2.04 9.38
C MET A 54 4.86 -2.51 8.22
N LYS A 55 5.70 -3.53 8.44
CA LYS A 55 6.59 -4.06 7.39
C LYS A 55 6.00 -5.33 6.73
N VAL A 56 5.95 -5.35 5.40
CA VAL A 56 5.49 -6.53 4.65
C VAL A 56 6.67 -7.48 4.41
N HIS A 57 6.47 -8.76 4.69
CA HIS A 57 7.44 -9.83 4.46
C HIS A 57 6.75 -11.06 3.84
N SER A 58 7.49 -11.87 3.09
CA SER A 58 6.99 -13.14 2.56
C SER A 58 6.75 -14.18 3.67
N SER A 59 7.59 -14.16 4.70
CA SER A 59 7.45 -14.97 5.91
C SER A 59 7.51 -14.08 7.16
N VAL A 60 6.65 -14.38 8.13
CA VAL A 60 6.52 -13.61 9.36
C VAL A 60 6.88 -14.50 10.56
N LYS A 61 7.75 -13.98 11.43
CA LYS A 61 8.25 -14.69 12.62
C LYS A 61 8.17 -13.80 13.86
N LYS A 62 7.83 -14.39 15.02
CA LYS A 62 7.85 -13.66 16.30
C LYS A 62 9.28 -13.29 16.65
N ARG A 63 9.51 -12.03 17.06
CA ARG A 63 10.82 -11.53 17.50
C ARG A 63 10.93 -11.38 19.02
N CYS A 64 9.80 -11.45 19.70
CA CYS A 64 9.65 -11.13 21.11
C CYS A 64 8.53 -11.96 21.72
N GLU A 65 8.49 -12.06 23.05
CA GLU A 65 7.43 -12.76 23.79
C GLU A 65 6.06 -12.06 23.70
N HIS A 66 6.04 -10.74 23.57
CA HIS A 66 4.79 -9.98 23.39
C HIS A 66 4.24 -10.00 21.95
N CYS A 67 4.95 -10.65 21.03
CA CYS A 67 4.61 -10.67 19.61
C CYS A 67 3.52 -11.73 19.36
N LYS A 68 2.33 -11.31 18.93
CA LYS A 68 1.19 -12.19 18.65
C LYS A 68 0.95 -12.34 17.16
N VAL A 69 0.68 -13.58 16.76
CA VAL A 69 0.35 -13.98 15.39
C VAL A 69 -1.17 -13.91 15.28
N VAL A 70 -1.68 -13.10 14.36
CA VAL A 70 -3.13 -12.91 14.16
C VAL A 70 -3.47 -12.93 12.67
N ARG A 71 -4.57 -13.58 12.28
CA ARG A 71 -5.12 -13.45 10.92
C ARG A 71 -6.19 -12.37 10.91
N ARG A 72 -6.13 -11.46 9.94
CA ARG A 72 -7.10 -10.36 9.78
C ARG A 72 -7.49 -10.23 8.31
N LYS A 73 -8.61 -9.55 8.05
CA LYS A 73 -9.20 -9.38 6.72
C LYS A 73 -9.53 -10.73 6.06
N ALA A 74 -10.07 -11.67 6.83
CA ALA A 74 -10.64 -12.90 6.26
C ALA A 74 -12.07 -12.63 5.79
N GLY A 75 -12.49 -13.30 4.72
CA GLY A 75 -13.84 -13.18 4.18
C GLY A 75 -14.27 -14.48 3.49
N LYS A 76 -15.51 -14.52 2.98
CA LYS A 76 -16.07 -15.74 2.36
C LYS A 76 -15.24 -16.26 1.17
N ARG A 77 -14.50 -15.37 0.50
CA ARG A 77 -13.69 -15.69 -0.69
C ARG A 77 -12.19 -15.90 -0.40
N HIS A 78 -11.68 -15.53 0.79
CA HIS A 78 -10.24 -15.57 1.07
C HIS A 78 -9.91 -15.72 2.55
N ASN A 79 -8.78 -16.38 2.84
CA ASN A 79 -8.33 -16.73 4.19
C ASN A 79 -7.70 -15.55 4.98
N GLY A 80 -7.57 -14.38 4.36
CA GLY A 80 -6.99 -13.17 4.95
C GLY A 80 -5.47 -13.18 5.00
N TYR A 81 -4.90 -12.16 5.66
CA TYR A 81 -3.46 -12.00 5.81
C TYR A 81 -3.02 -12.31 7.23
N LEU A 82 -1.81 -12.85 7.35
CA LEU A 82 -1.19 -13.11 8.64
C LEU A 82 -0.41 -11.87 9.08
N TYR A 83 -0.66 -11.41 10.31
CA TYR A 83 0.01 -10.26 10.90
C TYR A 83 0.75 -10.66 12.16
N ILE A 84 1.85 -9.96 12.43
CA ILE A 84 2.47 -9.92 13.74
C ILE A 84 2.18 -8.57 14.36
N ILE A 85 1.52 -8.61 15.52
CA ILE A 85 1.24 -7.45 16.34
C ILE A 85 2.11 -7.51 17.60
N CYS A 86 2.63 -6.37 18.01
CA CYS A 86 3.40 -6.23 19.23
C CYS A 86 2.97 -4.94 19.93
N LYS A 87 2.65 -5.03 21.22
CA LYS A 87 2.32 -3.86 22.05
C LYS A 87 3.57 -3.17 22.56
N ALA A 88 4.58 -3.94 22.98
CA ALA A 88 5.80 -3.42 23.60
C ALA A 88 6.71 -2.67 22.61
N ASN A 89 6.82 -3.14 21.37
CA ASN A 89 7.68 -2.51 20.37
C ASN A 89 7.02 -2.44 18.98
N PRO A 90 6.77 -1.24 18.43
CA PRO A 90 6.12 -1.07 17.13
C PRO A 90 6.98 -1.55 15.95
N ARG A 91 8.31 -1.68 16.11
CA ARG A 91 9.21 -2.16 15.03
C ARG A 91 8.99 -3.63 14.67
N HIS A 92 8.28 -4.38 15.50
CA HIS A 92 7.95 -5.80 15.26
C HIS A 92 6.67 -5.99 14.43
N LYS A 93 5.94 -4.92 14.10
CA LYS A 93 4.71 -4.99 13.32
C LYS A 93 4.99 -5.48 11.88
N GLN A 94 4.47 -6.66 11.53
CA GLN A 94 4.69 -7.27 10.21
C GLN A 94 3.40 -7.82 9.57
N ARG A 95 3.34 -7.88 8.24
CA ARG A 95 2.27 -8.54 7.46
C ARG A 95 2.87 -9.55 6.49
N GLN A 96 2.24 -10.70 6.36
CA GLN A 96 2.56 -11.71 5.36
C GLN A 96 1.86 -11.40 4.04
N GLY A 97 2.66 -11.22 2.99
CA GLY A 97 2.17 -10.88 1.64
C GLY A 97 1.97 -9.40 1.41
#